data_AF-A0AAV9A8U6-F1
#
_entry.id   AF-A0AAV9A8U6-F1
#
_cell.length_a   1.000
_cell.length_b   1.000
_cell.length_c   1.000
_cell.angle_alpha   90.00
_cell.angle_beta   90.00
_cell.angle_gamma   90.00
#
_symmetry.space_group_name_H-M   'P 1'
#
loop_
_entity.id
_entity.type
_entity.pdbx_description
1 polymer ?
#
loop_
_entity_poly.entity_id
_entity_poly.type
_entity_poly.pdbx_seq_one_letter_code
_entity_poly.pdbx_strand_id
1 'polypeptide(L)' 'MIRITQKRPFVLARSNFIGFDRYAAHWTGDYGMTWEDLRCGIPTMLSYGLFGVLMIGSDICRFHGNALGGVFYPFA' A
#
# COMPACT_ATOMS: atom_id res chain seq x y z
N MET A 1 -3.58 -20.54 -1.09
CA MET A 1 -2.69 -20.48 0.10
C MET A 1 -3.11 -21.37 1.26
N ILE A 2 -4.32 -21.23 1.84
CA ILE A 2 -4.70 -21.96 3.07
C ILE A 2 -4.50 -23.48 2.93
N ARG A 3 -4.86 -24.05 1.79
CA ARG A 3 -4.67 -25.49 1.49
C ARG A 3 -3.20 -25.95 1.47
N ILE A 4 -2.24 -25.03 1.28
CA ILE A 4 -0.80 -25.32 1.19
C ILE A 4 -0.11 -25.02 2.53
N THR A 5 -0.38 -23.85 3.12
CA THR A 5 0.36 -23.37 4.31
C THR A 5 -0.39 -23.57 5.63
N GLN A 6 -1.70 -23.88 5.59
CA GLN A 6 -2.59 -23.99 6.76
C GLN A 6 -2.58 -22.74 7.67
N LYS A 7 -2.19 -21.58 7.12
CA LYS A 7 -2.12 -20.29 7.83
C LYS A 7 -2.93 -19.24 7.10
N ARG A 8 -3.33 -18.18 7.82
CA ARG A 8 -3.97 -17.01 7.22
C ARG A 8 -3.03 -16.42 6.16
N PRO A 9 -3.45 -16.31 4.90
CA PRO A 9 -2.60 -15.75 3.87
C PRO A 9 -2.50 -14.25 4.00
N PHE A 10 -1.31 -13.74 3.67
CA PHE A 10 -1.12 -12.34 3.34
C PHE A 10 -0.88 -12.26 1.82
N VAL A 11 -1.64 -11.42 1.14
CA VAL A 11 -1.56 -11.21 -0.30
C VAL A 11 -1.51 -9.71 -0.53
N LEU A 12 -0.57 -9.26 -1.37
CA LEU A 12 -0.41 -7.87 -1.75
C LEU A 12 -0.64 -7.77 -3.26
N ALA A 13 -1.58 -6.93 -3.70
CA ALA A 13 -1.85 -6.74 -5.13
C ALA A 13 -1.97 -5.27 -5.54
N ARG A 14 -1.54 -5.00 -6.77
CA ARG A 14 -1.53 -3.64 -7.35
C ARG A 14 -2.87 -3.24 -7.97
N SER A 15 -3.51 -4.12 -8.72
CA SER A 15 -4.82 -3.83 -9.30
C SER A 15 -5.91 -4.24 -8.31
N ASN A 16 -6.92 -3.39 -8.15
CA ASN A 16 -8.05 -3.65 -7.27
C ASN A 16 -9.38 -3.15 -7.89
N PHE A 17 -10.48 -3.59 -7.30
CA PHE A 17 -11.83 -3.14 -7.60
C PHE A 17 -12.65 -3.13 -6.30
N ILE A 18 -13.89 -2.65 -6.34
CA ILE A 18 -14.77 -2.56 -5.16
C ILE A 18 -14.88 -3.94 -4.48
N GLY A 19 -14.57 -4.00 -3.17
CA GLY A 19 -14.61 -5.21 -2.34
C GLY A 19 -13.33 -6.07 -2.33
N PHE A 20 -12.21 -5.53 -2.86
CA PHE A 20 -10.89 -6.16 -2.87
C PHE A 20 -10.28 -6.38 -1.47
N ASP A 21 -10.64 -5.56 -0.50
CA ASP A 21 -10.17 -5.58 0.90
C ASP A 21 -10.35 -6.95 1.58
N ARG A 22 -11.35 -7.73 1.14
CA ARG A 22 -11.62 -9.08 1.63
C ARG A 22 -10.56 -10.12 1.24
N TYR A 23 -9.76 -9.83 0.22
CA TYR A 23 -8.86 -10.81 -0.40
C TYR A 23 -7.37 -10.46 -0.24
N ALA A 24 -7.02 -9.17 -0.26
CA ALA A 24 -5.62 -8.75 -0.29
C ALA A 24 -5.43 -7.32 0.25
N ALA A 25 -4.21 -7.03 0.68
CA ALA A 25 -3.72 -5.69 0.92
C ALA A 25 -3.35 -5.01 -0.41
N HIS A 26 -3.31 -3.68 -0.40
CA HIS A 26 -2.94 -2.87 -1.55
C HIS A 26 -1.75 -1.98 -1.19
N TRP A 27 -0.93 -1.65 -2.19
CA TRP A 27 0.05 -0.57 -2.06
C TRP A 27 -0.18 0.45 -3.16
N THR A 28 0.14 1.70 -2.89
CA THR A 28 -0.18 2.85 -3.76
C THR A 28 0.53 2.84 -5.12
N GLY A 29 1.42 1.88 -5.37
CA GLY A 29 2.15 1.74 -6.61
C GLY A 29 3.44 2.58 -6.64
N ASP A 30 3.90 2.80 -7.86
CA ASP A 30 5.21 3.32 -8.17
C ASP A 30 5.29 4.85 -7.91
N TYR A 31 5.41 5.23 -6.64
CA TYR A 31 5.64 6.63 -6.27
C TYR A 31 7.09 7.06 -6.54
N GLY A 32 7.23 8.32 -6.93
CA GLY A 32 8.51 9.01 -6.93
C GLY A 32 8.99 9.32 -5.50
N MET A 33 9.86 10.31 -5.39
CA MET A 33 10.39 10.76 -4.09
C MET A 33 10.72 12.23 -4.11
N THR A 34 9.75 12.97 -4.62
CA THR A 34 9.61 14.37 -4.30
C THR A 34 8.82 14.49 -2.99
N TRP A 35 8.95 15.63 -2.32
CA TRP A 35 8.07 15.94 -1.19
C TRP A 35 6.60 15.99 -1.62
N GLU A 36 6.34 16.36 -2.87
CA GLU A 36 5.04 16.25 -3.52
C GLU A 36 4.52 14.80 -3.58
N ASP A 37 5.35 13.82 -3.94
CA ASP A 37 4.94 12.40 -3.97
C ASP A 37 4.55 11.91 -2.56
N LEU A 38 5.37 12.25 -1.56
CA LEU A 38 5.08 11.96 -0.15
C LEU A 38 3.78 12.63 0.30
N ARG A 39 3.57 13.88 -0.07
CA ARG A 39 2.35 14.63 0.23
C ARG A 39 1.13 14.03 -0.49
N CYS A 40 1.29 13.51 -1.70
CA CYS A 40 0.24 12.83 -2.46
C CYS A 40 -0.08 11.43 -1.92
N GLY A 41 0.86 10.76 -1.25
CA GLY A 41 0.62 9.45 -0.64
C GLY A 41 -0.48 9.47 0.44
N ILE A 42 -0.48 10.49 1.30
CA ILE A 42 -1.46 10.64 2.39
C ILE A 42 -2.93 10.68 1.90
N PRO A 43 -3.33 11.58 0.97
CA PRO A 43 -4.70 11.62 0.46
C PRO A 43 -5.08 10.37 -0.34
N THR A 44 -4.12 9.73 -1.03
CA THR A 44 -4.36 8.45 -1.71
C THR A 44 -4.75 7.37 -0.70
N MET A 45 -4.05 7.28 0.43
CA MET A 45 -4.35 6.29 1.47
C MET A 45 -5.72 6.56 2.13
N LEU A 46 -6.06 7.82 2.38
CA LEU A 46 -7.38 8.20 2.89
C LEU A 46 -8.50 7.84 1.89
N SER A 47 -8.25 8.04 0.60
CA SER A 47 -9.21 7.67 -0.46
C SER A 47 -9.44 6.16 -0.49
N TYR A 48 -8.38 5.36 -0.34
CA TYR A 48 -8.52 3.90 -0.20
C TYR A 48 -9.27 3.48 1.06
N GLY A 49 -9.12 4.22 2.16
CA GLY A 49 -9.96 4.04 3.36
C GLY A 49 -11.45 4.23 3.06
N LEU A 50 -11.82 5.22 2.24
CA LEU A 50 -13.22 5.41 1.78
C LEU A 50 -13.71 4.29 0.87
N PHE A 51 -12.81 3.67 0.10
CA PHE A 51 -13.12 2.49 -0.72
C PHE A 51 -13.12 1.18 0.07
N GLY A 52 -12.94 1.22 1.39
CA GLY A 52 -12.93 0.06 2.27
C GLY A 52 -11.60 -0.71 2.31
N VAL A 53 -10.55 -0.19 1.67
CA VAL A 53 -9.22 -0.82 1.64
C VAL A 53 -8.38 -0.27 2.80
N LEU A 54 -8.50 -0.91 3.96
CA LEU A 54 -7.82 -0.48 5.20
C LEU A 54 -6.35 -0.93 5.28
N MET A 55 -5.99 -2.04 4.63
CA MET A 55 -4.59 -2.48 4.52
C MET A 55 -3.95 -1.85 3.28
N ILE A 56 -3.61 -0.56 3.41
CA ILE A 56 -2.97 0.27 2.39
C ILE A 56 -1.66 0.86 2.90
N GLY A 57 -0.63 0.89 2.05
CA GLY A 57 0.65 1.52 2.32
C GLY A 57 1.31 2.05 1.05
N SER A 58 2.34 2.86 1.24
CA SER A 58 3.19 3.35 0.15
C SER A 58 4.61 2.90 0.40
N ASP A 59 5.42 2.78 -0.66
CA ASP A 59 6.82 2.40 -0.53
C ASP A 59 7.57 3.44 0.33
N ILE A 60 7.94 3.04 1.55
CA ILE A 60 8.78 3.84 2.43
C ILE A 60 10.16 3.89 1.78
N CYS A 61 10.76 5.08 1.76
CA CYS A 61 12.12 5.24 1.27
C CYS A 61 12.32 4.98 -0.25
N ARG A 62 11.25 5.00 -1.08
CA ARG A 62 11.24 5.11 -2.59
C ARG A 62 11.02 3.79 -3.32
N PHE A 63 10.29 3.82 -4.45
CA PHE A 63 10.21 2.70 -5.41
C PHE A 63 11.37 2.67 -6.43
N HIS A 64 11.88 3.84 -6.85
CA HIS A 64 13.01 3.98 -7.79
C HIS A 64 13.99 5.11 -7.39
N GLY A 65 15.27 4.80 -7.13
CA GLY A 65 16.36 5.75 -6.82
C GLY A 65 16.80 5.79 -5.34
N ASN A 66 17.54 6.83 -4.92
CA ASN A 66 18.11 6.95 -3.56
C ASN A 66 17.10 7.43 -2.49
N ALA A 67 17.12 6.80 -1.31
CA ALA A 67 16.19 7.04 -0.21
C ALA A 67 16.38 8.41 0.48
N LEU A 68 15.26 9.11 0.72
CA LEU A 68 15.14 10.18 1.70
C LEU A 68 14.74 9.56 3.05
N GLY A 69 15.51 9.80 4.11
CA GLY A 69 15.31 9.16 5.40
C GLY A 69 14.07 9.67 6.15
N GLY A 70 13.31 8.72 6.74
CA GLY A 70 12.34 8.98 7.82
C GLY A 70 10.90 9.26 7.37
N VAL A 71 10.12 8.21 7.09
CA VAL A 71 8.65 8.28 6.92
C VAL A 71 8.01 7.01 7.49
N PHE A 72 6.80 7.11 8.04
CA PHE A 72 6.04 5.99 8.61
C PHE A 72 4.66 5.87 7.94
N TYR A 73 4.32 4.69 7.43
CA TYR A 73 3.00 4.36 6.86
C TYR A 73 2.35 3.20 7.65
N PRO A 74 1.00 3.07 7.68
CA PRO A 74 0.27 2.04 8.43
C PRO A 74 0.53 0.62 7.92
N PHE A 75 0.78 0.47 6.62
CA PHE A 75 1.51 -0.66 6.05
C PHE A 75 2.89 -0.12 5.65
N ALA A 76 3.89 -0.58 6.40
CA ALA A 76 5.30 -0.26 6.27
C ALA A 76 6.06 -1.54 5.85
#